data_AF-K1TDB5-F1
#
_entry.id   AF-K1TDB5-F1
#
_cell.length_a   1.000
_cell.length_b   1.000
_cell.length_c   1.000
_cell.angle_alpha   90.00
_cell.angle_beta   90.00
_cell.angle_gamma   90.00
#
_symmetry.space_group_name_H-M   'P 1'
#
loop_
_entity.id
_entity.type
_entity.pdbx_description
1 polymer ?
#
loop_
_entity_poly.entity_id
_entity_poly.type
_entity_poly.pdbx_seq_one_letter_code
_entity_poly.pdbx_strand_id
1 'polypeptide(L)'
;MKREMILPVLLSFGISLALGPVLIPFLRKVKAGQKEREEGVPSHQKKAGTPTMGGVMFLAAFTAVSLLFRKEGAEVVPVLFLTLGFGLIGFL
;
A
#
# COMPACT_ATOMS: atom_id res chain seq x y z
N MET A 1 9.16 -2.46 -22.98
CA MET A 1 7.87 -2.15 -22.33
C MET A 1 6.93 -1.53 -23.35
N LYS A 2 5.69 -2.00 -23.46
CA LYS A 2 4.65 -1.32 -24.28
C LYS A 2 4.37 0.05 -23.67
N ARG A 3 4.11 1.09 -24.49
CA ARG A 3 3.78 2.45 -24.01
C ARG A 3 2.60 2.45 -23.04
N GLU A 4 1.64 1.56 -23.27
CA GLU A 4 0.44 1.32 -22.45
C GLU A 4 0.77 0.97 -20.99
N MET A 5 1.94 0.39 -20.71
CA MET A 5 2.35 0.03 -19.34
C MET A 5 3.07 1.15 -18.60
N ILE A 6 3.68 2.09 -19.32
CA ILE A 6 4.49 3.16 -18.70
C ILE A 6 3.57 4.10 -17.91
N LEU A 7 2.41 4.45 -18.48
CA LEU A 7 1.50 5.43 -17.89
C LEU A 7 0.86 4.93 -16.56
N PRO A 8 0.30 3.71 -16.47
CA PRO A 8 -0.19 3.16 -15.20
C PRO A 8 0.90 3.04 -14.13
N VAL A 9 2.13 2.69 -14.52
CA VAL A 9 3.27 2.58 -13.59
C VAL A 9 3.63 3.94 -13.00
N LEU A 10 3.76 4.97 -13.85
CA LEU A 10 4.09 6.32 -13.37
C LEU A 10 2.96 6.91 -12.52
N LEU A 11 1.69 6.68 -12.89
CA LEU A 11 0.54 7.14 -12.11
C LEU A 11 0.46 6.45 -10.74
N SER A 12 0.61 5.13 -10.69
CA SER A 12 0.56 4.38 -9.42
C SER A 12 1.71 4.76 -8.50
N PHE A 13 2.91 4.99 -9.05
CA PHE A 13 4.05 5.51 -8.32
C PHE A 13 3.78 6.92 -7.76
N GLY A 14 3.28 7.84 -8.59
CA GLY A 14 2.96 9.21 -8.17
C GLY A 14 1.90 9.26 -7.08
N ILE A 15 0.82 8.48 -7.21
CA ILE A 15 -0.24 8.39 -6.19
C ILE A 15 0.31 7.82 -4.89
N SER A 16 1.10 6.74 -4.96
CA SER A 16 1.70 6.13 -3.77
C SER A 16 2.62 7.11 -3.03
N LEU A 17 3.46 7.84 -3.76
CA LEU A 17 4.33 8.87 -3.17
C LEU A 17 3.54 10.01 -2.53
N ALA A 18 2.49 10.49 -3.19
CA ALA A 18 1.65 11.58 -2.68
C ALA A 18 0.87 11.17 -1.42
N LEU A 19 0.48 9.91 -1.31
CA LEU A 19 -0.23 9.39 -0.14
C LEU A 19 0.68 9.21 1.09
N GLY A 20 1.98 8.95 0.90
CA GLY A 20 2.96 8.77 1.97
C GLY A 20 2.90 9.82 3.09
N PRO A 21 3.06 11.12 2.82
CA PRO A 21 3.05 12.18 3.84
C PRO A 21 1.71 12.33 4.58
N VAL A 22 0.60 11.82 4.02
CA VAL A 22 -0.73 11.86 4.65
C VAL A 22 -0.99 10.59 5.47
N LEU A 23 -0.72 9.41 4.88
CA LEU A 23 -1.01 8.13 5.52
C LEU A 23 -0.02 7.80 6.64
N ILE A 24 1.27 8.09 6.50
CA ILE A 24 2.28 7.76 7.52
C ILE A 24 1.96 8.41 8.89
N PRO A 25 1.70 9.74 8.99
CA PRO A 25 1.34 10.33 10.28
C PRO A 25 -0.01 9.84 10.79
N PHE A 26 -0.96 9.55 9.89
CA PHE A 26 -2.25 8.95 10.28
C PHE A 26 -2.06 7.56 10.92
N LEU A 27 -1.29 6.67 10.28
CA LEU A 27 -1.00 5.33 10.78
C LEU A 27 -0.23 5.35 12.12
N ARG A 28 0.67 6.34 12.30
CA ARG A 28 1.31 6.58 13.60
C ARG A 28 0.31 6.99 14.68
N LYS A 29 -0.69 7.82 14.35
CA LYS A 29 -1.74 8.27 15.30
C LYS A 29 -2.64 7.12 15.76
N VAL A 30 -3.03 6.22 14.86
CA VAL A 30 -3.86 5.05 15.21
C VAL A 30 -3.07 3.95 15.94
N LYS A 31 -1.83 4.23 16.35
CA LYS A 31 -0.93 3.30 17.06
C LYS A 31 -0.79 1.96 16.33
N ALA A 32 -0.82 1.95 15.00
CA ALA A 32 -0.51 0.79 14.20
C ALA A 32 0.98 0.40 14.27
N GLY A 33 1.73 0.80 15.30
CA GLY A 33 3.15 0.47 15.45
C GLY A 33 3.34 -0.92 16.02
N GLN A 34 4.36 -1.64 15.54
CA GLN A 34 4.75 -2.91 16.15
C GLN A 34 5.41 -2.68 17.51
N LYS A 35 5.01 -3.45 18.52
CA LYS A 35 5.73 -3.48 19.81
C LYS A 35 6.99 -4.32 19.62
N GLU A 36 8.14 -3.65 19.52
CA GLU A 36 9.43 -4.31 19.46
C GLU A 36 9.71 -5.04 20.79
N ARG A 37 10.32 -6.22 20.73
CA ARG A 37 10.60 -7.03 21.93
C ARG A 37 11.72 -6.39 22.74
N GLU A 38 11.55 -6.29 24.05
CA GLU A 38 12.52 -5.63 24.94
C GLU A 38 13.86 -6.39 25.02
N GLU A 39 13.86 -7.70 24.80
CA GLU A 39 15.06 -8.57 24.78
C GLU A 39 15.87 -8.51 23.47
N GLY A 40 15.46 -7.72 22.49
CA GLY A 40 16.15 -7.60 21.20
C GLY A 40 17.45 -6.77 21.27
N VAL A 41 18.34 -6.94 20.29
CA VAL A 41 19.57 -6.12 20.22
C VAL A 41 19.24 -4.62 20.10
N PRO A 42 20.07 -3.70 20.66
CA PRO A 42 19.76 -2.26 20.72
C PRO A 42 19.49 -1.61 19.36
N SER A 43 20.06 -2.16 18.27
CA SER A 43 19.83 -1.69 16.91
C SER A 43 18.39 -1.91 16.42
N HIS A 44 17.67 -2.91 16.94
CA HIS A 44 16.26 -3.16 16.60
C HIS A 44 15.32 -2.15 17.25
N GLN A 45 15.62 -1.66 18.46
CA GLN A 45 14.81 -0.62 19.11
C GLN A 45 14.73 0.69 18.32
N LYS A 46 15.64 0.95 17.37
CA LYS A 46 15.56 2.11 16.46
C LYS A 46 14.39 2.04 15.46
N LYS A 47 13.83 0.85 15.22
CA LYS A 47 12.67 0.66 14.34
C LYS A 47 11.33 0.79 15.08
N ALA A 48 11.37 0.83 16.41
CA ALA A 48 10.21 1.01 17.26
C ALA A 48 9.44 2.28 16.88
N GLY A 49 8.13 2.17 16.68
CA GLY A 49 7.27 3.29 16.26
C GLY A 49 7.15 3.48 14.75
N THR A 50 7.78 2.63 13.93
CA THR A 50 7.43 2.56 12.51
C THR A 50 6.01 1.98 12.38
N PRO A 51 5.07 2.69 11.72
CA PRO A 51 3.72 2.18 11.55
C PRO A 51 3.73 0.92 10.66
N THR A 52 3.02 -0.10 11.11
CA THR A 52 2.57 -1.22 10.30
C THR A 52 1.33 -0.82 9.48
N MET A 53 0.92 -1.66 8.54
CA MET A 53 -0.19 -1.39 7.60
C MET A 53 0.10 -0.39 6.46
N GLY A 54 1.37 -0.23 6.07
CA GLY A 54 1.73 0.56 4.87
C GLY A 54 1.15 0.02 3.55
N GLY A 55 0.74 -1.26 3.52
CA GLY A 55 0.10 -1.89 2.35
C GLY A 55 -1.16 -1.16 1.85
N VAL A 56 -1.88 -0.47 2.75
CA VAL A 56 -3.09 0.30 2.40
C VAL A 56 -2.79 1.38 1.37
N MET A 57 -1.60 2.01 1.44
CA MET A 57 -1.16 3.02 0.48
C MET A 57 -1.05 2.45 -0.94
N PHE A 58 -0.45 1.26 -1.06
CA PHE A 58 -0.27 0.59 -2.34
C PHE A 58 -1.59 0.03 -2.88
N LEU A 59 -2.44 -0.51 -2.02
CA LEU A 59 -3.78 -0.98 -2.42
C LEU A 59 -4.65 0.19 -2.92
N ALA A 60 -4.56 1.36 -2.28
CA ALA A 60 -5.26 2.56 -2.73
C ALA A 60 -4.79 3.01 -4.11
N ALA A 61 -3.47 3.12 -4.32
CA ALA A 61 -2.90 3.49 -5.62
C ALA A 61 -3.21 2.46 -6.71
N PHE A 62 -3.06 1.17 -6.41
CA PHE A 62 -3.39 0.06 -7.30
C PHE A 62 -4.85 0.11 -7.73
N THR A 63 -5.78 0.28 -6.78
CA THR A 63 -7.21 0.31 -7.06
C THR A 63 -7.59 1.53 -7.90
N ALA A 64 -7.07 2.71 -7.55
CA ALA A 64 -7.33 3.94 -8.30
C ALA A 64 -6.87 3.82 -9.76
N VAL A 65 -5.64 3.35 -10.00
CA VAL A 65 -5.12 3.16 -11.35
C VAL A 65 -5.87 2.05 -12.09
N SER A 66 -6.12 0.91 -11.45
CA SER A 66 -6.83 -0.21 -12.08
C SER A 66 -8.26 0.17 -12.50
N LEU A 67 -8.95 1.03 -11.73
CA LEU A 67 -10.27 1.55 -12.10
C LEU A 67 -10.22 2.54 -13.27
N LEU A 68 -9.18 3.39 -13.34
CA LEU A 68 -8.98 4.33 -14.45
C LEU A 68 -8.72 3.61 -15.78
N PHE A 69 -7.96 2.52 -15.75
CA PHE A 69 -7.59 1.74 -16.94
C PHE A 69 -8.48 0.51 -17.17
N ARG A 70 -9.56 0.34 -16.39
CA ARG A 70 -10.47 -0.82 -16.45
C ARG A 70 -11.04 -1.11 -17.84
N LYS A 71 -11.23 -0.07 -18.66
CA LYS A 71 -11.79 -0.20 -20.02
C LYS A 71 -10.89 -1.00 -20.98
N GLU A 72 -9.62 -1.21 -20.64
CA GLU A 72 -8.64 -1.88 -21.49
C GLU A 72 -8.65 -3.41 -21.37
N GLY A 73 -9.37 -4.00 -20.39
CA GLY A 73 -9.49 -5.45 -20.28
C GLY A 73 -10.46 -5.94 -19.19
N ALA A 74 -11.35 -6.86 -19.55
CA ALA A 74 -12.29 -7.50 -18.62
C ALA A 74 -11.59 -8.30 -17.50
N GLU A 75 -10.35 -8.74 -17.75
CA GLU A 75 -9.51 -9.52 -16.83
C GLU A 75 -9.07 -8.73 -15.59
N VAL A 76 -9.15 -7.39 -15.61
CA VAL A 76 -8.79 -6.56 -14.45
C VAL A 76 -9.73 -6.78 -13.26
N VAL A 77 -10.99 -7.11 -13.52
CA VAL A 77 -12.02 -7.28 -12.47
C VAL A 77 -11.70 -8.42 -11.49
N PRO A 78 -11.44 -9.67 -11.93
CA PRO A 78 -11.09 -10.75 -11.01
C PRO A 78 -9.77 -10.50 -10.26
N VAL A 79 -8.78 -9.89 -10.91
CA VAL A 79 -7.50 -9.55 -10.24
C VAL A 79 -7.74 -8.52 -9.15
N LEU A 80 -8.47 -7.44 -9.44
CA LEU A 80 -8.80 -6.39 -8.48
C LEU A 80 -9.58 -6.96 -7.29
N PHE A 81 -10.54 -7.85 -7.55
CA PHE A 81 -11.30 -8.53 -6.50
C PHE A 81 -10.42 -9.37 -5.59
N LEU A 82 -9.55 -10.21 -6.15
CA LEU A 82 -8.63 -11.06 -5.36
C LEU A 82 -7.64 -10.22 -4.55
N THR A 83 -7.01 -9.22 -5.17
CA THR A 83 -6.04 -8.36 -4.50
C THR A 83 -6.67 -7.60 -3.32
N LEU A 84 -7.87 -7.04 -3.51
CA LEU A 84 -8.59 -6.38 -2.41
C LEU A 84 -9.06 -7.38 -1.35
N GLY A 85 -9.52 -8.57 -1.75
CA GLY A 85 -9.91 -9.63 -0.82
C GLY A 85 -8.77 -10.05 0.12
N PHE A 86 -7.59 -10.37 -0.43
CA PHE A 86 -6.41 -10.68 0.38
C PHE A 86 -5.90 -9.46 1.17
N GLY A 87 -6.04 -8.25 0.61
CA GLY A 87 -5.73 -7.00 1.32
C GLY A 87 -6.59 -6.81 2.57
N LEU A 88 -7.88 -7.14 2.50
CA LEU A 88 -8.79 -7.11 3.64
C LEU A 88 -8.45 -8.19 4.67
N ILE A 89 -8.10 -9.40 4.24
CA ILE A 89 -7.66 -10.47 5.16
C ILE A 89 -6.41 -10.03 5.94
N GLY A 90 -5.45 -9.36 5.31
CA GLY A 90 -4.26 -8.86 6.01
C GLY A 90 -4.50 -7.61 6.85
N PHE A 91 -5.65 -6.94 6.69
CA PHE A 91 -6.04 -5.78 7.49
C PHE A 91 -6.77 -6.17 8.78
N LEU A 92 -7.55 -7.26 8.74
CA LEU A 92 -8.22 -7.87 9.89
C LEU A 92 -7.21 -8.55 10.82
#